data_AF-A0A956T471-F1
#
_entry.id   AF-A0A956T471-F1
#
_cell.length_a   1.000
_cell.length_b   1.000
_cell.length_c   1.000
_cell.angle_alpha   90.00
_cell.angle_beta   90.00
_cell.angle_gamma   90.00
#
_symmetry.space_group_name_H-M   'P 1'
#
loop_
_entity.id
_entity.type
_entity.pdbx_description
1 polymer ?
#
loop_
_entity_poly.entity_id
_entity_poly.type
_entity_poly.pdbx_seq_one_letter_code
_entity_poly.pdbx_strand_id
1 'polypeptide(L)' 'MKDTLLPLLSDIIDTVADPIFVKDQEHRWILLNEAMCRFMGHPREEMLGKSDFDFV' A
#
# COMPACT_ATOMS: atom_id res chain seq x y z
N MET A 1 4.06 -14.58 -15.61
CA MET A 1 4.33 -13.21 -16.13
C MET A 1 3.68 -12.13 -15.26
N LYS A 2 2.43 -12.31 -14.80
CA LYS A 2 1.82 -11.47 -13.74
C LYS A 2 2.61 -11.50 -12.42
N ASP A 3 3.23 -12.63 -12.12
CA ASP A 3 3.88 -12.90 -10.82
C ASP A 3 5.16 -12.10 -10.58
N THR A 4 5.76 -11.53 -11.64
CA THR A 4 7.02 -10.75 -11.57
C THR A 4 6.80 -9.24 -11.64
N LEU A 5 5.65 -8.79 -12.17
CA LEU A 5 5.35 -7.37 -12.34
C LEU A 5 4.96 -6.68 -11.03
N LEU A 6 4.27 -7.40 -10.14
CA LEU A 6 3.88 -6.91 -8.83
C LEU A 6 5.09 -6.68 -7.90
N PRO A 7 6.06 -7.61 -7.80
CA PRO A 7 7.30 -7.36 -7.07
C PRO A 7 8.08 -6.13 -7.59
N LEU A 8 8.28 -6.03 -8.91
CA LEU A 8 9.01 -4.89 -9.50
C LEU A 8 8.33 -3.56 -9.22
N LEU A 9 7.00 -3.50 -9.32
CA LEU A 9 6.25 -2.28 -9.02
C LEU A 9 6.39 -1.90 -7.55
N SER A 10 6.32 -2.88 -6.63
CA SER A 10 6.53 -2.64 -5.19
C SER A 10 7.91 -2.05 -4.92
N ASP A 11 8.95 -2.65 -5.51
CA ASP A 11 10.33 -2.17 -5.33
C ASP A 11 10.51 -0.74 -5.82
N ILE A 12 9.85 -0.37 -6.93
CA ILE A 12 9.92 0.99 -7.49
C ILE A 12 9.22 2.00 -6.56
N ILE A 13 7.97 1.73 -6.15
CA ILE A 13 7.21 2.68 -5.32
C ILE A 13 7.82 2.84 -3.92
N ASP A 14 8.53 1.83 -3.43
CA ASP A 14 9.19 1.85 -2.12
C ASP A 14 10.43 2.77 -2.10
N THR A 15 10.94 3.19 -3.28
CA THR A 15 11.99 4.22 -3.37
C THR A 15 11.49 5.65 -3.15
N VAL A 16 10.17 5.88 -3.20
CA VAL A 16 9.58 7.21 -3.06
C VAL A 16 9.35 7.53 -1.58
N ALA A 17 9.81 8.70 -1.14
CA ALA A 17 9.70 9.13 0.26
C ALA A 17 8.28 9.55 0.67
N ASP A 18 7.46 9.96 -0.30
CA ASP A 18 6.06 10.33 -0.09
C ASP A 18 5.15 9.08 -0.09
N PRO A 19 4.05 9.10 0.70
CA PRO A 19 3.06 8.03 0.69
C PRO A 19 2.45 7.78 -0.70
N ILE A 20 2.51 6.54 -1.15
CA ILE A 20 1.85 6.06 -2.36
C ILE A 20 0.91 4.92 -1.99
N PHE A 21 -0.34 5.01 -2.46
CA PHE A 21 -1.32 3.96 -2.29
C PHE A 21 -2.32 3.93 -3.44
N VAL A 22 -2.93 2.76 -3.64
CA VAL A 22 -4.08 2.59 -4.53
C VAL A 22 -5.22 2.00 -3.73
N LYS A 23 -6.45 2.48 -3.98
CA LYS A 23 -7.67 1.94 -3.40
C LYS A 23 -8.53 1.26 -4.46
N ASP A 24 -9.30 0.26 -4.05
CA ASP A 24 -10.41 -0.27 -4.84
C ASP A 24 -11.65 0.65 -4.75
N GLN A 25 -12.74 0.25 -5.42
CA GLN A 25 -13.99 1.03 -5.41
C GLN A 25 -14.69 1.06 -4.06
N GLU A 26 -14.34 0.15 -3.14
CA GLU A 26 -14.83 0.10 -1.77
C GLU A 26 -13.90 0.85 -0.81
N HIS A 27 -12.98 1.67 -1.36
CA HIS A 27 -12.00 2.48 -0.63
C HIS A 27 -10.98 1.68 0.18
N ARG A 28 -10.80 0.40 -0.12
CA ARG A 28 -9.83 -0.46 0.54
C ARG A 28 -8.48 -0.40 -0.16
N TRP A 29 -7.39 -0.35 0.60
CA TRP A 29 -6.05 -0.33 0.03
C TRP A 29 -5.70 -1.65 -0.68
N ILE A 30 -5.23 -1.56 -1.93
CA ILE A 30 -4.78 -2.71 -2.74
C ILE A 30 -3.29 -2.64 -3.10
N LEU A 31 -2.64 -1.51 -2.83
CA LEU A 31 -1.21 -1.29 -2.98
C LEU A 31 -0.80 -0.17 -2.03
N LEU A 32 0.34 -0.34 -1.36
CA LEU A 32 0.90 0.57 -0.37
C LEU A 32 2.43 0.55 -0.49
N ASN A 33 3.08 1.71 -0.53
CA ASN A 33 4.53 1.78 -0.36
C ASN A 33 4.95 1.86 1.11
N GLU A 34 6.23 1.67 1.38
CA GLU A 34 6.82 1.76 2.72
C GLU A 34 6.60 3.12 3.39
N ALA A 35 6.58 4.22 2.61
CA ALA A 35 6.30 5.55 3.14
C ALA A 35 4.87 5.67 3.69
N MET A 36 3.88 5.07 3.03
CA MET A 36 2.50 5.02 3.51
C MET A 36 2.37 4.21 4.79
N CYS A 37 3.03 3.05 4.87
CA CYS A 37 3.06 2.24 6.10
C CYS A 37 3.64 3.03 7.27
N ARG A 38 4.76 3.74 7.06
CA ARG A 38 5.35 4.62 8.09
C ARG A 38 4.43 5.78 8.47
N PHE A 39 3.76 6.39 7.49
CA PHE A 39 2.83 7.50 7.72
C PHE A 39 1.64 7.07 8.59
N MET A 40 1.05 5.89 8.31
CA MET A 40 -0.06 5.35 9.08
C MET A 40 0.37 4.71 10.40
N GLY A 41 1.64 4.31 10.53
CA GLY A 41 2.14 3.63 11.72
C GLY A 41 1.73 2.15 11.81
N HIS A 42 1.33 1.54 10.69
CA HIS A 42 0.88 0.16 10.62
C HIS A 42 1.66 -0.64 9.55
N PRO A 43 1.91 -1.93 9.77
CA PRO A 43 2.53 -2.79 8.78
C PRO A 43 1.59 -3.02 7.58
N ARG A 44 2.18 -3.24 6.40
CA ARG A 44 1.46 -3.39 5.13
C ARG A 44 0.40 -4.48 5.20
N GLU A 45 0.71 -5.60 5.84
CA GLU A 45 -0.15 -6.78 5.97
C GLU A 45 -1.43 -6.51 6.77
N GLU A 46 -1.38 -5.58 7.72
CA GLU A 46 -2.55 -5.18 8.50
C GLU A 46 -3.45 -4.21 7.72
N MET A 47 -2.88 -3.48 6.77
CA MET A 47 -3.56 -2.44 6.00
C MET A 47 -4.16 -2.96 4.69
N LEU A 48 -3.52 -3.89 4.00
CA LEU A 48 -4.03 -4.38 2.71
C LEU A 48 -5.45 -4.97 2.86
N GLY A 49 -6.36 -4.53 2.00
CA GLY A 49 -7.78 -4.90 2.06
C GLY A 49 -8.58 -4.18 3.14
N LYS A 50 -8.03 -3.17 3.81
CA LYS A 50 -8.74 -2.33 4.79
C LYS A 50 -8.99 -0.92 4.27
N SER A 51 -10.00 -0.27 4.84
CA SER A 51 -10.32 1.13 4.58
C SER A 51 -9.71 2.02 5.66
N ASP A 52 -9.64 3.33 5.39
CA ASP A 52 -9.17 4.29 6.39
C ASP A 52 -10.05 4.22 7.67
N PHE A 53 -11.34 3.91 7.49
CA PHE A 53 -12.32 3.73 8.58
C PHE A 53 -11.99 2.61 9.56
N ASP A 54 -11.11 1.67 9.22
CA ASP A 54 -10.69 0.60 10.13
C ASP A 54 -9.63 1.07 11.15
N PHE A 55 -9.08 2.30 10.98
CA PHE A 55 -7.96 2.84 11.77
C PHE A 55 -8.29 4.18 12.46
N VAL A 56 -9.56 4.63 12.42
CA VAL A 56 -10.07 5.85 13.07
C VAL A 56 -11.18 5.54 14.06
#